data_AF-A0A6N3HTT7-F1
#
_entry.id   AF-A0A6N3HTT7-F1
#
_cell.length_a   1.000
_cell.length_b   1.000
_cell.length_c   1.000
_cell.angle_alpha   90.00
_cell.angle_beta   90.00
_cell.angle_gamma   90.00
#
_symmetry.space_group_name_H-M   'P 1'
#
loop_
_entity.id
_entity.type
_entity.pdbx_description
1 polymer ?
#
loop_
_entity_poly.entity_id
_entity_poly.type
_entity_poly.pdbx_seq_one_letter_code
_entity_poly.pdbx_strand_id
1 'polypeptide(L)'
;MQKKLLAVSLLAFSSAALVGCGDKQPDCGSDTLSKTVTEKVGEELLSNMRNSDLKFADVADLVKQNHIELRNMREISADEKNQTKTCAFSVSVQPVDGGSARYEAKDMSATIAIDSEGKEVVSTHPSIGYAVIKKMERVEVNNPSDEQKAYLEARKKKEQEKKEKEEQFKKQVLAVPADQYKFISSEDLTWLYLARNSKLDDKAMLNMVSAKYYNESDEFAKKDIEKSEIPAMKAKLQEYKALKYIKFVSSQSQLKTTFDTVSGDPVLNVFVPGAMPEKYDFDKQLYPLTIGGCDKDGLTNYFVGNNQNVKVEWLADTAVTNCQLKPKDEAQAREWNDIFKAEQYAFRHENYAVISLALNDELTEDGLLGATLVRVEVNYNGDKPLKLTTQ
;
A
#
# COMPACT_ATOMS: atom_id res chain seq x y z
N MET A 1 4.37 50.55 -60.45
CA MET A 1 5.05 49.33 -59.98
C MET A 1 3.97 48.36 -59.52
N GLN A 2 3.71 47.32 -60.31
CA GLN A 2 3.97 45.91 -59.96
C GLN A 2 3.06 45.40 -58.81
N LYS A 3 2.03 44.59 -59.13
CA LYS A 3 2.06 43.10 -59.25
C LYS A 3 1.99 42.47 -57.83
N LYS A 4 1.10 41.54 -57.44
CA LYS A 4 0.37 40.46 -58.15
C LYS A 4 -0.68 39.80 -57.20
N LEU A 5 -1.79 39.34 -57.82
CA LEU A 5 -2.49 38.02 -57.73
C LEU A 5 -2.95 37.46 -56.35
N LEU A 6 -4.03 36.68 -56.17
CA LEU A 6 -4.97 35.88 -57.02
C LEU A 6 -6.35 35.92 -56.31
N ALA A 7 -7.48 36.18 -56.96
CA ALA A 7 -8.27 35.28 -57.83
C ALA A 7 -8.78 34.02 -57.11
N VAL A 8 -10.05 34.00 -56.67
CA VAL A 8 -11.22 33.43 -57.39
C VAL A 8 -11.26 31.91 -57.29
N SER A 9 -12.26 31.35 -56.61
CA SER A 9 -13.23 30.44 -57.25
C SER A 9 -14.48 30.25 -56.35
N LEU A 10 -15.58 30.82 -56.83
CA LEU A 10 -16.94 30.28 -56.63
C LEU A 10 -17.00 28.89 -57.28
N LEU A 11 -17.41 27.88 -56.54
CA LEU A 11 -18.00 26.63 -57.03
C LEU A 11 -19.15 26.35 -56.05
N ALA A 12 -20.37 26.79 -56.35
CA ALA A 12 -21.35 26.06 -57.17
C ALA A 12 -21.61 24.65 -56.61
N PHE A 13 -22.51 24.54 -55.64
CA PHE A 13 -23.31 23.32 -55.48
C PHE A 13 -24.61 23.50 -56.24
N SER A 14 -24.57 22.95 -57.45
CA SER A 14 -25.70 22.62 -58.29
C SER A 14 -26.72 21.79 -57.52
N SER A 15 -27.98 22.23 -57.55
CA SER A 15 -29.14 21.39 -57.30
C SER A 15 -29.18 20.23 -58.30
N ALA A 16 -29.03 19.01 -57.79
CA ALA A 16 -29.35 17.78 -58.49
C ALA A 16 -29.86 16.72 -57.50
N ALA A 17 -31.09 16.30 -57.74
CA ALA A 17 -31.71 15.01 -57.41
C ALA A 17 -31.78 14.56 -55.93
N LEU A 18 -33.03 14.49 -55.46
CA LEU A 18 -33.54 13.51 -54.50
C LEU A 18 -32.88 12.13 -54.73
N VAL A 19 -31.95 11.77 -53.85
CA VAL A 19 -31.55 10.38 -53.62
C VAL A 19 -31.85 10.15 -52.15
N GLY A 20 -32.77 9.22 -51.88
CA GLY A 20 -33.52 9.11 -50.63
C GLY A 20 -32.68 9.35 -49.38
N CYS A 21 -32.90 10.49 -48.72
CA CYS A 21 -32.56 10.64 -47.32
C CYS A 21 -33.35 9.54 -46.60
N GLY A 22 -32.64 8.58 -46.02
CA GLY A 22 -33.27 7.71 -45.03
C GLY A 22 -33.97 8.59 -44.00
N ASP A 23 -35.14 8.17 -43.52
CA ASP A 23 -36.00 8.88 -42.57
C ASP A 23 -35.36 9.14 -41.19
N LYS A 24 -34.03 9.03 -41.08
CA LYS A 24 -33.28 9.15 -39.85
C LYS A 24 -33.12 10.63 -39.51
N GLN A 25 -33.89 11.08 -38.53
CA GLN A 25 -33.73 12.39 -37.91
C GLN A 25 -32.70 12.31 -36.77
N PRO A 26 -32.00 13.41 -36.44
CA PRO A 26 -31.19 13.46 -35.22
C PRO A 26 -32.05 13.12 -34.01
N ASP A 27 -31.52 12.29 -33.12
CA ASP A 27 -32.20 11.90 -31.90
C ASP A 27 -31.31 12.14 -30.68
N CYS A 28 -31.82 12.94 -29.74
CA CYS A 28 -31.15 13.14 -28.46
C CYS A 28 -31.06 11.85 -27.64
N GLY A 29 -31.89 10.84 -27.92
CA GLY A 29 -31.82 9.50 -27.33
C GLY A 29 -30.76 8.57 -27.92
N SER A 30 -29.96 9.01 -28.90
CA SER A 30 -29.15 8.07 -29.68
C SER A 30 -27.96 7.46 -28.94
N ASP A 31 -27.66 6.20 -29.27
CA ASP A 31 -26.48 5.49 -28.78
C ASP A 31 -25.18 6.19 -29.21
N THR A 32 -25.18 6.84 -30.38
CA THR A 32 -24.01 7.56 -30.91
C THR A 32 -23.68 8.78 -30.04
N LEU A 33 -24.68 9.55 -29.60
CA LEU A 33 -24.50 10.63 -28.64
C LEU A 33 -23.94 10.09 -27.33
N SER A 34 -24.60 9.09 -26.76
CA SER A 34 -24.23 8.50 -25.48
C SER A 34 -22.77 8.02 -25.51
N LYS A 35 -22.42 7.19 -26.49
CA LYS A 35 -21.07 6.65 -26.66
C LYS A 35 -20.01 7.73 -26.81
N THR A 36 -20.26 8.73 -27.67
CA THR A 36 -19.30 9.80 -27.94
C THR A 36 -19.01 10.64 -26.69
N VAL A 37 -20.05 10.96 -25.91
CA VAL A 37 -19.87 11.75 -24.68
C VAL A 37 -19.21 10.91 -23.60
N THR A 38 -19.65 9.67 -23.39
CA THR A 38 -19.08 8.80 -22.35
C THR A 38 -17.62 8.46 -22.62
N GLU A 39 -17.23 8.24 -23.88
CA GLU A 39 -15.84 8.00 -24.28
C GLU A 39 -14.96 9.21 -23.97
N LYS A 40 -15.37 10.43 -24.34
CA LYS A 40 -14.60 11.66 -24.03
C LYS A 40 -14.47 11.91 -22.52
N VAL A 41 -15.50 11.61 -21.75
CA VAL A 41 -15.44 11.69 -20.28
C VAL A 41 -14.49 10.62 -19.74
N GLY A 42 -14.55 9.40 -20.26
CA GLY A 42 -13.66 8.31 -19.89
C GLY A 42 -12.19 8.60 -20.23
N GLU A 43 -11.90 9.17 -21.39
CA GLU A 43 -10.56 9.61 -21.80
C GLU A 43 -9.98 10.66 -20.84
N GLU A 44 -10.79 11.65 -20.45
CA GLU A 44 -10.36 12.67 -19.49
C GLU A 44 -10.14 12.08 -18.09
N LEU A 45 -11.00 11.17 -17.64
CA LEU A 45 -10.80 10.49 -16.36
C LEU A 45 -9.52 9.67 -16.38
N LEU A 46 -9.28 8.92 -17.46
CA LEU A 46 -8.09 8.09 -17.62
C LEU A 46 -6.81 8.92 -17.64
N SER A 47 -6.81 10.08 -18.33
CA SER A 47 -5.63 10.96 -18.43
C SER A 47 -5.25 11.63 -17.11
N ASN A 48 -6.20 11.77 -16.17
CA ASN A 48 -5.98 12.35 -14.85
C ASN A 48 -5.62 11.29 -13.77
N MET A 49 -5.62 9.99 -14.09
CA MET A 49 -5.19 8.93 -13.18
C MET A 49 -3.66 8.77 -13.18
N ARG A 50 -3.08 8.41 -12.02
CA ARG A 50 -1.66 8.05 -11.94
C ARG A 50 -1.46 6.64 -12.52
N ASN A 51 -0.33 6.38 -13.18
CA ASN A 51 -0.03 5.07 -13.76
C ASN A 51 -0.07 3.90 -12.75
N SER A 52 0.20 4.15 -11.47
CA SER A 52 0.09 3.17 -10.38
C SER A 52 -1.36 2.75 -10.07
N ASP A 53 -2.33 3.55 -10.52
CA ASP A 53 -3.75 3.43 -10.17
C ASP A 53 -4.56 2.85 -11.34
N LEU A 54 -3.94 2.61 -12.50
CA LEU A 54 -4.57 2.07 -13.70
C LEU A 54 -4.95 0.60 -13.50
N LYS A 55 -6.22 0.37 -13.17
CA LYS A 55 -6.84 -0.96 -13.08
C LYS A 55 -7.72 -1.30 -14.28
N PHE A 56 -7.80 -0.40 -15.26
CA PHE A 56 -8.65 -0.53 -16.44
C PHE A 56 -7.83 -0.91 -17.67
N ALA A 57 -8.36 -1.82 -18.49
CA ALA A 57 -7.69 -2.25 -19.72
C ALA A 57 -7.65 -1.14 -20.79
N ASP A 58 -8.73 -0.37 -20.89
CA ASP A 58 -8.91 0.74 -21.83
C ASP A 58 -10.03 1.70 -21.35
N VAL A 59 -10.35 2.72 -22.16
CA VAL A 59 -11.43 3.68 -21.89
C VAL A 59 -12.79 3.00 -21.81
N ALA A 60 -13.05 1.98 -22.62
CA ALA A 60 -14.35 1.29 -22.63
C ALA A 60 -14.55 0.48 -21.34
N ASP A 61 -13.48 -0.17 -20.85
CA ASP A 61 -13.46 -0.84 -19.56
C ASP A 61 -13.67 0.16 -18.41
N LEU A 62 -13.03 1.33 -18.46
CA LEU A 62 -13.26 2.40 -17.48
C LEU A 62 -14.71 2.88 -17.49
N VAL A 63 -15.28 3.19 -18.66
CA VAL A 63 -16.68 3.64 -18.82
C VAL A 63 -17.64 2.60 -18.24
N LYS A 64 -17.39 1.31 -18.52
CA LYS A 64 -18.19 0.20 -18.03
C LYS A 64 -18.10 0.05 -16.51
N GLN A 65 -16.90 -0.06 -15.95
CA GLN A 65 -16.68 -0.25 -14.52
C GLN A 65 -17.05 0.97 -13.66
N ASN A 66 -17.20 2.14 -14.27
CA ASN A 66 -17.66 3.35 -13.59
C ASN A 66 -19.10 3.74 -13.95
N HIS A 67 -19.84 2.88 -14.66
CA HIS A 67 -21.21 3.12 -15.11
C HIS A 67 -21.44 4.56 -15.61
N ILE A 68 -20.56 5.02 -16.50
CA ILE A 68 -20.63 6.39 -17.04
C ILE A 68 -21.78 6.46 -18.04
N GLU A 69 -22.78 7.29 -17.75
CA GLU A 69 -24.01 7.33 -18.53
C GLU A 69 -24.58 8.75 -18.63
N LEU A 70 -25.39 8.99 -19.67
CA LEU A 70 -26.17 10.21 -19.82
C LEU A 70 -27.53 10.06 -19.14
N ARG A 71 -27.95 11.08 -18.39
CA ARG A 71 -29.25 11.15 -17.70
C ARG A 71 -29.97 12.45 -18.04
N ASN A 72 -31.27 12.50 -17.77
CA ASN A 72 -32.11 13.71 -17.90
C ASN A 72 -32.01 14.35 -19.29
N MET A 73 -31.99 13.52 -20.33
CA MET A 73 -31.79 13.96 -21.70
C MET A 73 -33.01 14.71 -22.23
N ARG A 74 -32.79 15.87 -22.86
CA ARG A 74 -33.86 16.69 -23.45
C ARG A 74 -33.37 17.48 -24.65
N GLU A 75 -34.28 17.75 -25.58
CA GLU A 75 -34.03 18.66 -26.71
C GLU A 75 -34.06 20.13 -26.24
N ILE A 76 -33.08 20.91 -26.68
CA ILE A 76 -33.02 22.38 -26.46
C ILE A 76 -33.50 23.12 -27.71
N SER A 77 -33.09 22.65 -28.88
CA SER A 77 -33.43 23.26 -30.16
C SER A 77 -33.26 22.27 -31.31
N ALA A 78 -34.07 22.41 -32.36
CA ALA A 78 -33.93 21.68 -33.62
C ALA A 78 -33.87 22.65 -34.80
N ASP A 79 -33.02 22.34 -35.78
CA ASP A 79 -33.01 22.95 -37.11
C ASP A 79 -33.26 21.86 -38.13
N GLU A 80 -34.53 21.73 -38.54
CA GLU A 80 -34.97 20.73 -39.51
C GLU A 80 -34.34 20.92 -40.88
N LYS A 81 -34.00 22.17 -41.27
CA LYS A 81 -33.40 22.46 -42.57
C LYS A 81 -31.98 21.95 -42.66
N ASN A 82 -31.24 22.06 -41.56
CA ASN A 82 -29.87 21.58 -41.46
C ASN A 82 -29.77 20.18 -40.84
N GLN A 83 -30.89 19.53 -40.56
CA GLN A 83 -30.96 18.23 -39.86
C GLN A 83 -30.06 18.21 -38.61
N THR A 84 -30.19 19.24 -37.77
CA THR A 84 -29.44 19.32 -36.51
C THR A 84 -30.36 19.42 -35.31
N LYS A 85 -29.92 18.85 -34.17
CA LYS A 85 -30.55 19.02 -32.88
C LYS A 85 -29.53 19.28 -31.80
N THR A 86 -29.82 20.17 -30.88
CA THR A 86 -29.02 20.40 -29.67
C THR A 86 -29.73 19.79 -28.48
N CYS A 87 -28.98 18.96 -27.73
CA CYS A 87 -29.47 18.17 -26.62
C CYS A 87 -28.81 18.66 -25.32
N ALA A 88 -29.60 18.77 -24.25
CA ALA A 88 -29.13 18.92 -22.89
C ALA A 88 -29.19 17.58 -22.16
N PHE A 89 -28.22 17.31 -21.30
CA PHE A 89 -28.16 16.09 -20.49
C PHE A 89 -27.34 16.33 -19.21
N SER A 90 -27.40 15.37 -18.31
CA SER A 90 -26.49 15.24 -17.17
C SER A 90 -25.57 14.05 -17.42
N VAL A 91 -24.32 14.13 -16.98
CA VAL A 91 -23.41 12.98 -16.99
C VAL A 91 -23.35 12.41 -15.59
N SER A 92 -23.61 11.12 -15.46
CA SER A 92 -23.54 10.36 -14.22
C SER A 92 -22.33 9.44 -14.25
N VAL A 93 -21.57 9.41 -13.16
CA VAL A 93 -20.46 8.48 -12.94
C VAL A 93 -20.69 7.78 -11.61
N GLN A 94 -20.73 6.46 -11.64
CA GLN A 94 -20.99 5.62 -10.49
C GLN A 94 -19.93 4.51 -10.41
N PRO A 95 -18.78 4.78 -9.75
CA PRO A 95 -17.69 3.82 -9.63
C PRO A 95 -18.15 2.55 -8.90
N VAL A 96 -17.81 1.37 -9.43
CA VAL A 96 -18.10 0.10 -8.75
C VAL A 96 -17.36 0.00 -7.41
N ASP A 97 -16.15 0.56 -7.32
CA ASP A 97 -15.33 0.59 -6.10
C ASP A 97 -15.67 1.74 -5.12
N GLY A 98 -16.46 2.71 -5.57
CA GLY A 98 -16.91 3.88 -4.79
C GLY A 98 -18.07 3.62 -3.84
N GLY A 99 -18.59 2.39 -3.79
CA GLY A 99 -19.71 2.00 -2.93
C GLY A 99 -21.05 2.59 -3.39
N SER A 100 -21.67 3.46 -2.60
CA SER A 100 -22.96 4.10 -2.91
C SER A 100 -22.83 5.54 -3.45
N ALA A 101 -21.61 5.98 -3.77
CA ALA A 101 -21.39 7.31 -4.32
C ALA A 101 -21.70 7.31 -5.82
N ARG A 102 -22.53 8.27 -6.24
CA ARG A 102 -22.66 8.68 -7.63
C ARG A 102 -22.24 10.12 -7.75
N TYR A 103 -21.59 10.46 -8.84
CA TYR A 103 -21.19 11.81 -9.18
C TYR A 103 -21.99 12.25 -10.39
N GLU A 104 -22.54 13.46 -10.34
CA GLU A 104 -23.40 13.96 -11.40
C GLU A 104 -22.95 15.36 -11.82
N ALA A 105 -22.76 15.56 -13.12
CA ALA A 105 -22.51 16.85 -13.73
C ALA A 105 -23.74 17.25 -14.56
N LYS A 106 -24.43 18.30 -14.13
CA LYS A 106 -25.68 18.78 -14.74
C LYS A 106 -25.43 19.82 -15.82
N ASP A 107 -26.43 20.03 -16.68
CA ASP A 107 -26.48 21.05 -17.72
C ASP A 107 -25.31 20.95 -18.72
N MET A 108 -25.05 19.72 -19.18
CA MET A 108 -24.16 19.46 -20.32
C MET A 108 -24.95 19.56 -21.61
N SER A 109 -24.28 19.86 -22.72
CA SER A 109 -24.92 19.93 -24.02
C SER A 109 -24.05 19.42 -25.16
N ALA A 110 -24.69 18.85 -26.18
CA ALA A 110 -24.08 18.46 -27.43
C ALA A 110 -25.05 18.70 -28.59
N THR A 111 -24.51 18.85 -29.79
CA THR A 111 -25.29 18.99 -31.02
C THR A 111 -25.10 17.74 -31.87
N ILE A 112 -26.18 17.18 -32.37
CA ILE A 112 -26.21 16.04 -33.29
C ILE A 112 -26.61 16.57 -34.67
N ALA A 113 -25.89 16.15 -35.70
CA ALA A 113 -26.22 16.42 -37.10
C ALA A 113 -26.27 15.11 -37.89
N ILE A 114 -27.02 15.07 -38.98
CA ILE A 114 -26.94 13.98 -39.97
C ILE A 114 -25.98 14.42 -41.09
N ASP A 115 -24.97 13.61 -41.36
CA ASP A 115 -24.03 13.87 -42.45
C ASP A 115 -24.60 13.52 -43.84
N SER A 116 -23.83 13.81 -44.88
CA SER A 116 -24.21 13.51 -46.27
C SER A 116 -24.37 12.02 -46.56
N GLU A 117 -23.89 11.13 -45.69
CA GLU A 117 -24.05 9.68 -45.78
C GLU A 117 -25.23 9.16 -44.95
N GLY A 118 -25.99 10.04 -44.29
CA GLY A 118 -27.10 9.67 -43.42
C GLY A 118 -26.68 9.18 -42.03
N LYS A 119 -25.44 9.42 -41.61
CA LYS A 119 -24.92 9.03 -40.29
C LYS A 119 -25.02 10.18 -39.30
N GLU A 120 -25.22 9.83 -38.04
CA GLU A 120 -25.19 10.80 -36.95
C GLU A 120 -23.76 11.21 -36.63
N VAL A 121 -23.53 12.52 -36.62
CA VAL A 121 -22.29 13.15 -36.20
C VAL A 121 -22.57 13.99 -34.96
N VAL A 122 -21.81 13.71 -33.91
CA VAL A 122 -21.97 14.36 -32.60
C VAL A 122 -20.89 15.41 -32.44
N SER A 123 -21.30 16.66 -32.25
CA SER A 123 -20.45 17.80 -31.94
C SER A 123 -20.59 18.16 -30.46
N THR A 124 -19.49 18.09 -29.72
CA THR A 124 -19.39 18.48 -28.31
C THR A 124 -18.35 19.57 -28.16
N HIS A 125 -18.39 20.30 -27.04
CA HIS A 125 -17.24 21.13 -26.65
C HIS A 125 -15.97 20.25 -26.57
N PRO A 126 -14.80 20.69 -27.05
CA PRO A 126 -13.57 19.89 -27.04
C PRO A 126 -13.16 19.43 -25.64
N SER A 127 -13.43 20.25 -24.62
CA SER A 127 -13.13 19.95 -23.21
C SER A 127 -14.34 19.46 -22.40
N ILE A 128 -15.30 18.78 -23.05
CA ILE A 128 -16.49 18.27 -22.35
C ILE A 128 -16.13 17.33 -21.18
N GLY A 129 -15.11 16.50 -21.32
CA GLY A 129 -14.61 15.64 -20.24
C GLY A 129 -14.16 16.47 -19.02
N TYR A 130 -13.28 17.46 -19.24
CA TYR A 130 -12.82 18.36 -18.18
C TYR A 130 -13.98 19.14 -17.53
N ALA A 131 -14.92 19.63 -18.34
CA ALA A 131 -16.09 20.37 -17.86
C ALA A 131 -17.00 19.51 -16.98
N VAL A 132 -17.17 18.22 -17.33
CA VAL A 132 -17.91 17.24 -16.53
C VAL A 132 -17.21 17.04 -15.19
N ILE A 133 -15.92 16.72 -15.18
CA ILE A 133 -15.15 16.49 -13.94
C ILE A 133 -15.22 17.69 -12.99
N LYS A 134 -15.08 18.91 -13.52
CA LYS A 134 -15.13 20.15 -12.72
C LYS A 134 -16.51 20.41 -12.09
N LYS A 135 -17.58 19.90 -12.71
CA LYS A 135 -18.97 20.10 -12.27
C LYS A 135 -19.55 18.89 -11.53
N MET A 136 -18.76 17.83 -11.30
CA MET A 136 -19.25 16.65 -10.60
C MET A 136 -19.60 16.98 -9.16
N GLU A 137 -20.85 16.76 -8.81
CA GLU A 137 -21.34 16.83 -7.44
C GLU A 137 -21.64 15.41 -6.94
N ARG A 138 -21.28 15.13 -5.69
CA ARG A 138 -21.64 13.85 -5.05
C ARG A 138 -23.13 13.82 -4.78
N VAL A 139 -23.79 12.80 -5.30
CA VAL A 139 -25.18 12.44 -5.05
C VAL A 139 -25.20 11.16 -4.23
N GLU A 140 -25.93 11.16 -3.11
CA GLU A 140 -26.15 9.94 -2.34
C GLU A 140 -27.08 9.00 -3.12
N VAL A 141 -26.63 7.77 -3.35
CA VAL A 141 -27.47 6.72 -3.94
C VAL A 141 -27.97 5.81 -2.83
N ASN A 142 -29.28 5.77 -2.65
CA ASN A 142 -29.91 4.90 -1.65
C ASN A 142 -29.94 3.41 -2.07
N ASN A 143 -29.68 3.10 -3.35
CA ASN A 143 -29.66 1.75 -3.90
C ASN A 143 -28.43 1.52 -4.81
N PRO A 144 -27.35 0.87 -4.33
CA PRO A 144 -26.23 0.45 -5.19
C PRO A 144 -26.68 -0.58 -6.25
N SER A 145 -25.97 -0.62 -7.39
CA SER A 145 -26.19 -1.64 -8.43
C SER A 145 -25.85 -3.05 -7.92
N ASP A 146 -26.30 -4.10 -8.60
CA ASP A 146 -25.99 -5.48 -8.20
C ASP A 146 -24.48 -5.77 -8.29
N GLU A 147 -23.78 -5.18 -9.26
CA GLU A 147 -22.31 -5.23 -9.37
C GLU A 147 -21.63 -4.54 -8.18
N GLN A 148 -22.15 -3.39 -7.74
CA GLN A 148 -21.67 -2.69 -6.54
C GLN A 148 -21.94 -3.47 -5.26
N LYS A 149 -23.11 -4.10 -5.14
CA LYS A 149 -23.42 -4.97 -3.98
C LYS A 149 -22.44 -6.13 -3.92
N ALA A 150 -22.21 -6.82 -5.04
CA ALA A 150 -21.26 -7.92 -5.11
C ALA A 150 -19.83 -7.47 -4.77
N TYR A 151 -19.41 -6.29 -5.25
CA TYR A 151 -18.11 -5.70 -4.88
C TYR A 151 -18.02 -5.39 -3.38
N LEU A 152 -19.05 -4.76 -2.80
CA LEU A 152 -19.08 -4.43 -1.37
C LEU A 152 -19.10 -5.68 -0.49
N GLU A 153 -19.85 -6.72 -0.87
CA GLU A 153 -19.85 -8.00 -0.17
C GLU A 153 -18.50 -8.71 -0.26
N ALA A 154 -17.89 -8.76 -1.45
CA ALA A 154 -16.56 -9.33 -1.64
C ALA A 154 -15.50 -8.57 -0.83
N ARG A 155 -15.60 -7.23 -0.78
CA ARG A 155 -14.71 -6.38 0.03
C ARG A 155 -14.92 -6.62 1.52
N LYS A 156 -16.16 -6.64 2.01
CA LYS A 156 -16.47 -6.95 3.41
C LYS A 156 -15.95 -8.33 3.80
N LYS A 157 -16.12 -9.33 2.93
CA LYS A 157 -15.59 -10.68 3.16
C LYS A 157 -14.06 -10.69 3.23
N LYS A 158 -13.37 -9.99 2.31
CA LYS A 158 -11.90 -9.85 2.36
C LYS A 158 -11.43 -9.12 3.62
N GLU A 159 -12.09 -8.04 4.01
CA GLU A 159 -11.78 -7.30 5.24
C GLU A 159 -12.01 -8.15 6.48
N GLN A 160 -13.06 -8.96 6.50
CA GLN A 160 -13.35 -9.89 7.60
C GLN A 160 -12.32 -11.02 7.66
N GLU A 161 -12.00 -11.67 6.54
CA GLU A 161 -10.96 -12.70 6.46
C GLU A 161 -9.59 -12.15 6.90
N LYS A 162 -9.27 -10.91 6.54
CA LYS A 162 -8.06 -10.22 6.99
C LYS A 162 -8.05 -10.04 8.51
N LYS A 163 -9.14 -9.51 9.09
CA LYS A 163 -9.27 -9.33 10.55
C LYS A 163 -9.20 -10.66 11.31
N GLU A 164 -9.88 -11.70 10.82
CA GLU A 164 -9.87 -13.03 11.44
C GLU A 164 -8.46 -13.63 11.45
N LYS A 165 -7.72 -13.50 10.33
CA LYS A 165 -6.30 -13.93 10.26
C LYS A 165 -5.41 -13.12 11.20
N GLU A 166 -5.58 -11.81 11.27
CA GLU A 166 -4.83 -10.95 12.19
C GLU A 166 -5.10 -11.32 13.66
N GLU A 167 -6.35 -11.50 14.05
CA GLU A 167 -6.71 -11.92 15.41
C GLU A 167 -6.17 -13.31 15.75
N GLN A 168 -6.26 -14.25 14.81
CA GLN A 168 -5.72 -15.60 14.99
C GLN A 168 -4.20 -15.56 15.15
N PHE A 169 -3.51 -14.77 14.33
CA PHE A 169 -2.08 -14.55 14.43
C PHE A 169 -1.70 -13.93 15.78
N LYS A 170 -2.40 -12.88 16.24
CA LYS A 170 -2.19 -12.27 17.56
C LYS A 170 -2.32 -13.30 18.70
N LYS A 171 -3.38 -14.13 18.68
CA LYS A 171 -3.58 -15.21 19.66
C LYS A 171 -2.43 -16.22 19.63
N GLN A 172 -1.98 -16.62 18.44
CA GLN A 172 -0.88 -17.57 18.29
C GLN A 172 0.42 -17.03 18.86
N VAL A 173 0.82 -15.80 18.50
CA VAL A 173 2.10 -15.25 18.95
C VAL A 173 2.12 -14.91 20.45
N LEU A 174 0.98 -14.51 21.04
CA LEU A 174 0.88 -14.31 22.49
C LEU A 174 1.05 -15.60 23.28
N ALA A 175 0.59 -16.73 22.73
CA ALA A 175 0.69 -18.03 23.37
C ALA A 175 2.12 -18.60 23.42
N VAL A 176 3.05 -18.05 22.62
CA VAL A 176 4.44 -18.54 22.53
C VAL A 176 5.22 -18.15 23.78
N PRO A 177 5.75 -19.07 24.59
CA PRO A 177 6.56 -18.76 25.77
C PRO A 177 7.83 -17.94 25.45
N ALA A 178 8.31 -17.12 26.40
CA ALA A 178 9.42 -16.16 26.18
C ALA A 178 10.79 -16.83 25.93
N ASP A 179 10.96 -18.05 26.42
CA ASP A 179 12.13 -18.92 26.22
C ASP A 179 12.17 -19.56 24.82
N GLN A 180 11.05 -19.57 24.09
CA GLN A 180 11.01 -20.02 22.70
C GLN A 180 11.54 -18.95 21.72
N TYR A 181 11.62 -17.69 22.14
CA TYR A 181 12.27 -16.64 21.35
C TYR A 181 13.79 -16.78 21.46
N LYS A 182 14.48 -16.78 20.31
CA LYS A 182 15.93 -16.94 20.25
C LYS A 182 16.64 -15.61 20.07
N PHE A 183 17.70 -15.37 20.85
CA PHE A 183 18.56 -14.22 20.58
C PHE A 183 19.25 -14.41 19.23
N ILE A 184 19.33 -13.33 18.46
CA ILE A 184 19.98 -13.35 17.15
C ILE A 184 21.20 -12.43 17.13
N SER A 185 22.16 -12.76 16.29
CA SER A 185 23.30 -11.92 15.91
C SER A 185 23.03 -11.15 14.61
N SER A 186 23.99 -10.33 14.20
CA SER A 186 23.97 -9.69 12.87
C SER A 186 24.11 -10.70 11.73
N GLU A 187 24.83 -11.82 11.94
CA GLU A 187 24.94 -12.89 10.93
C GLU A 187 23.61 -13.65 10.80
N ASP A 188 22.99 -13.98 11.94
CA ASP A 188 21.69 -14.66 11.99
C ASP A 188 20.65 -13.91 11.15
N LEU A 189 20.67 -12.58 11.20
CA LEU A 189 19.75 -11.76 10.43
C LEU A 189 19.90 -11.95 8.92
N THR A 190 21.12 -12.09 8.40
CA THR A 190 21.35 -12.39 6.97
C THR A 190 20.76 -13.73 6.61
N TRP A 191 20.98 -14.75 7.43
CA TRP A 191 20.40 -16.08 7.19
C TRP A 191 18.88 -16.08 7.24
N LEU A 192 18.27 -15.35 8.19
CA LEU A 192 16.82 -15.18 8.29
C LEU A 192 16.22 -14.52 7.04
N TYR A 193 16.91 -13.51 6.50
CA TYR A 193 16.54 -12.82 5.26
C TYR A 193 16.64 -13.75 4.06
N LEU A 194 17.79 -14.42 3.87
CA LEU A 194 18.02 -15.32 2.73
C LEU A 194 17.03 -16.49 2.72
N ALA A 195 16.72 -17.07 3.89
CA ALA A 195 15.76 -18.16 4.01
C ALA A 195 14.34 -17.77 3.55
N ARG A 196 14.03 -16.48 3.51
CA ARG A 196 12.73 -15.92 3.10
C ARG A 196 12.76 -15.25 1.74
N ASN A 197 13.95 -15.12 1.14
CA ASN A 197 14.11 -14.49 -0.16
C ASN A 197 14.01 -15.53 -1.29
N SER A 198 12.86 -15.57 -1.97
CA SER A 198 12.64 -16.45 -3.13
C SER A 198 13.20 -15.89 -4.45
N LYS A 199 13.70 -14.65 -4.46
CA LYS A 199 14.13 -13.95 -5.67
C LYS A 199 15.64 -14.08 -5.94
N LEU A 200 16.43 -14.46 -4.95
CA LEU A 200 17.88 -14.64 -5.09
C LEU A 200 18.20 -16.05 -5.58
N ASP A 201 19.22 -16.16 -6.43
CA ASP A 201 19.77 -17.46 -6.82
C ASP A 201 20.87 -17.92 -5.84
N ASP A 202 21.27 -19.19 -5.96
CA ASP A 202 22.26 -19.80 -5.06
C ASP A 202 23.59 -19.03 -5.04
N LYS A 203 23.99 -18.43 -6.17
CA LYS A 203 25.25 -17.68 -6.28
C LYS A 203 25.18 -16.35 -5.54
N ALA A 204 24.08 -15.62 -5.71
CA ALA A 204 23.83 -14.37 -5.00
C ALA A 204 23.74 -14.62 -3.48
N MET A 205 23.10 -15.72 -3.06
CA MET A 205 23.07 -16.12 -1.65
C MET A 205 24.47 -16.45 -1.12
N LEU A 206 25.25 -17.27 -1.84
CA LEU A 206 26.64 -17.60 -1.46
C LEU A 206 27.52 -16.36 -1.35
N ASN A 207 27.35 -15.39 -2.25
CA ASN A 207 28.09 -14.14 -2.22
C ASN A 207 27.85 -13.31 -0.95
N MET A 208 26.72 -13.53 -0.26
CA MET A 208 26.40 -12.84 0.99
C MET A 208 26.95 -13.56 2.23
N VAL A 209 27.08 -14.89 2.19
CA VAL A 209 27.38 -15.72 3.38
C VAL A 209 28.70 -16.46 3.34
N SER A 210 29.35 -16.56 2.18
CA SER A 210 30.64 -17.23 2.01
C SER A 210 31.72 -16.21 1.65
N ALA A 211 32.56 -15.88 2.63
CA ALA A 211 33.75 -15.07 2.39
C ALA A 211 34.71 -15.73 1.39
N LYS A 212 34.74 -17.07 1.31
CA LYS A 212 35.54 -17.80 0.32
C LYS A 212 35.03 -17.56 -1.08
N TYR A 213 33.72 -17.72 -1.30
CA TYR A 213 33.10 -17.49 -2.60
C TYR A 213 33.21 -16.02 -3.03
N TYR A 214 32.93 -15.09 -2.10
CA TYR A 214 32.96 -13.65 -2.35
C TYR A 214 34.35 -13.15 -2.78
N ASN A 215 35.42 -13.62 -2.12
CA ASN A 215 36.79 -13.16 -2.39
C ASN A 215 37.50 -13.95 -3.51
N GLU A 216 36.92 -15.04 -3.99
CA GLU A 216 37.51 -15.79 -5.11
C GLU A 216 37.32 -15.02 -6.43
N SER A 217 38.32 -15.07 -7.30
CA SER A 217 38.31 -14.46 -8.63
C SER A 217 38.44 -15.47 -9.76
N ASP A 218 38.94 -16.67 -9.47
CA ASP A 218 39.03 -17.76 -10.44
C ASP A 218 37.68 -18.47 -10.61
N GLU A 219 37.19 -18.53 -11.84
CA GLU A 219 35.87 -19.09 -12.19
C GLU A 219 35.78 -20.62 -11.96
N PHE A 220 36.88 -21.35 -12.08
CA PHE A 220 36.89 -22.79 -11.82
C PHE A 220 36.91 -23.07 -10.31
N ALA A 221 37.70 -22.31 -9.54
CA ALA A 221 37.69 -22.36 -8.09
C ALA A 221 36.32 -21.99 -7.51
N LYS A 222 35.65 -20.95 -8.04
CA LYS A 222 34.27 -20.63 -7.67
C LYS A 222 33.33 -21.80 -7.90
N LYS A 223 33.43 -22.47 -9.05
CA LYS A 223 32.57 -23.61 -9.38
C LYS A 223 32.79 -24.80 -8.44
N ASP A 224 34.01 -24.98 -7.94
CA ASP A 224 34.30 -26.03 -6.95
C ASP A 224 33.83 -25.65 -5.54
N ILE A 225 33.92 -24.37 -5.16
CA ILE A 225 33.29 -23.84 -3.95
C ILE A 225 31.77 -24.03 -4.01
N GLU A 226 31.11 -23.69 -5.13
CA GLU A 226 29.66 -23.89 -5.33
C GLU A 226 29.23 -25.33 -5.04
N LYS A 227 29.94 -26.33 -5.59
CA LYS A 227 29.62 -27.74 -5.37
C LYS A 227 29.69 -28.15 -3.89
N SER A 228 30.63 -27.58 -3.15
CA SER A 228 30.87 -27.94 -1.76
C SER A 228 30.01 -27.15 -0.77
N GLU A 229 29.74 -25.86 -1.03
CA GLU A 229 29.09 -24.96 -0.07
C GLU A 229 27.59 -24.80 -0.30
N ILE A 230 27.08 -24.91 -1.54
CA ILE A 230 25.62 -24.80 -1.79
C ILE A 230 24.82 -25.81 -0.95
N PRO A 231 25.18 -27.11 -0.86
CA PRO A 231 24.42 -28.06 -0.06
C PRO A 231 24.34 -27.66 1.42
N ALA A 232 25.47 -27.21 1.99
CA ALA A 232 25.54 -26.77 3.39
C ALA A 232 24.74 -25.47 3.61
N MET A 233 24.86 -24.50 2.69
CA MET A 233 24.07 -23.27 2.71
C MET A 233 22.56 -23.59 2.67
N LYS A 234 22.12 -24.48 1.79
CA LYS A 234 20.70 -24.87 1.68
C LYS A 234 20.19 -25.54 2.95
N ALA A 235 20.98 -26.40 3.59
CA ALA A 235 20.63 -26.99 4.86
C ALA A 235 20.45 -25.91 5.94
N LYS A 236 21.41 -24.97 6.05
CA LYS A 236 21.33 -23.85 6.99
C LYS A 236 20.11 -22.95 6.71
N LEU A 237 19.81 -22.64 5.44
CA LEU A 237 18.62 -21.87 5.07
C LEU A 237 17.31 -22.52 5.53
N GLN A 238 17.20 -23.85 5.51
CA GLN A 238 16.02 -24.56 6.02
C GLN A 238 15.88 -24.41 7.54
N GLU A 239 16.99 -24.49 8.28
CA GLU A 239 17.00 -24.26 9.74
C GLU A 239 16.53 -22.83 10.07
N TYR A 240 17.05 -21.82 9.36
CA TYR A 240 16.67 -20.41 9.57
C TYR A 240 15.27 -20.07 9.05
N LYS A 241 14.73 -20.84 8.10
CA LYS A 241 13.32 -20.74 7.70
C LYS A 241 12.38 -21.16 8.83
N ALA A 242 12.78 -22.13 9.65
CA ALA A 242 12.00 -22.60 10.79
C ALA A 242 12.01 -21.63 11.98
N LEU A 243 13.00 -20.73 12.07
CA LEU A 243 13.09 -19.71 13.11
C LEU A 243 12.06 -18.60 12.88
N LYS A 244 10.92 -18.66 13.59
CA LYS A 244 9.85 -17.65 13.51
C LYS A 244 9.89 -16.61 14.63
N TYR A 245 10.45 -16.95 15.79
CA TYR A 245 10.40 -16.11 17.00
C TYR A 245 11.81 -15.71 17.41
N ILE A 246 12.13 -14.43 17.22
CA ILE A 246 13.47 -13.90 17.45
C ILE A 246 13.44 -12.81 18.50
N LYS A 247 14.57 -12.57 19.14
CA LYS A 247 14.77 -11.41 20.01
C LYS A 247 16.17 -10.84 19.86
N PHE A 248 16.31 -9.56 20.16
CA PHE A 248 17.57 -8.85 20.13
C PHE A 248 17.56 -7.78 21.23
N VAL A 249 18.68 -7.10 21.41
CA VAL A 249 18.84 -6.11 22.47
C VAL A 249 18.83 -4.69 21.89
N SER A 250 18.18 -3.78 22.59
CA SER A 250 18.30 -2.35 22.40
C SER A 250 18.97 -1.71 23.61
N SER A 251 20.08 -1.01 23.40
CA SER A 251 20.79 -0.28 24.46
C SER A 251 21.51 0.94 23.89
N GLN A 252 21.78 1.92 24.76
CA GLN A 252 22.56 3.12 24.42
C GLN A 252 24.06 2.95 24.66
N SER A 253 24.46 1.89 25.37
CA SER A 253 25.83 1.62 25.78
C SER A 253 26.23 0.18 25.46
N GLN A 254 27.53 -0.13 25.49
CA GLN A 254 27.96 -1.52 25.41
C GLN A 254 27.39 -2.33 26.59
N LEU A 255 26.82 -3.49 26.26
CA LEU A 255 26.31 -4.45 27.23
C LEU A 255 27.49 -5.19 27.86
N LYS A 256 27.50 -5.36 29.19
CA LYS A 256 28.42 -6.32 29.83
C LYS A 256 27.79 -7.71 29.95
N THR A 257 26.46 -7.77 29.94
CA THR A 257 25.71 -9.03 29.87
C THR A 257 25.89 -9.68 28.50
N THR A 258 26.19 -10.98 28.49
CA THR A 258 26.26 -11.82 27.29
C THR A 258 24.98 -12.60 27.10
N PHE A 259 24.59 -12.84 25.85
CA PHE A 259 23.40 -13.61 25.49
C PHE A 259 23.79 -14.69 24.48
N ASP A 260 23.25 -15.89 24.67
CA ASP A 260 23.45 -17.00 23.73
C ASP A 260 22.59 -16.79 22.47
N THR A 261 23.25 -16.57 21.34
CA THR A 261 22.60 -16.40 20.03
C THR A 261 22.51 -17.73 19.27
N VAL A 262 21.77 -17.74 18.16
CA VAL A 262 21.66 -18.91 17.28
C VAL A 262 23.01 -19.26 16.66
N SER A 263 23.75 -18.28 16.13
CA SER A 263 25.07 -18.51 15.55
C SER A 263 26.20 -18.66 16.57
N GLY A 264 26.00 -18.24 17.83
CA GLY A 264 27.04 -18.13 18.84
C GLY A 264 27.84 -16.82 18.78
N ASP A 265 27.52 -15.94 17.82
CA ASP A 265 28.12 -14.60 17.70
C ASP A 265 27.54 -13.62 18.73
N PRO A 266 28.16 -12.44 18.91
CA PRO A 266 27.59 -11.39 19.75
C PRO A 266 26.14 -11.07 19.38
N VAL A 267 25.31 -10.89 20.41
CA VAL A 267 23.91 -10.50 20.24
C VAL A 267 23.80 -9.22 19.43
N LEU A 268 22.81 -9.18 18.57
CA LEU A 268 22.44 -8.00 17.85
C LEU A 268 22.00 -6.91 18.84
N ASN A 269 22.74 -5.80 18.86
CA ASN A 269 22.47 -4.63 19.67
C ASN A 269 22.10 -3.44 18.77
N VAL A 270 20.84 -3.02 18.81
CA VAL A 270 20.29 -1.96 17.95
C VAL A 270 19.67 -0.90 18.84
N PHE A 271 20.14 0.34 18.76
CA PHE A 271 19.50 1.41 19.49
C PHE A 271 18.10 1.69 18.94
N VAL A 272 17.07 1.43 19.75
CA VAL A 272 15.66 1.68 19.45
C VAL A 272 15.16 2.77 20.39
N PRO A 273 14.92 4.00 19.87
CA PRO A 273 14.28 5.08 20.61
C PRO A 273 12.97 4.66 21.29
N GLY A 274 12.69 5.26 22.45
CA GLY A 274 11.44 5.05 23.19
C GLY A 274 11.30 3.69 23.89
N ALA A 275 12.33 2.84 23.86
CA ALA A 275 12.38 1.59 24.62
C ALA A 275 12.51 1.79 26.15
N MET A 276 12.65 3.04 26.60
CA MET A 276 12.68 3.46 28.00
C MET A 276 11.42 4.31 28.30
N PRO A 277 10.80 4.14 29.49
CA PRO A 277 9.52 4.72 29.84
C PRO A 277 9.59 6.23 29.97
N GLU A 278 8.48 6.87 29.62
CA GLU A 278 8.31 8.30 29.79
C GLU A 278 7.83 8.65 31.21
N LYS A 279 7.19 9.80 31.37
CA LYS A 279 6.58 10.22 32.63
C LYS A 279 5.38 9.33 32.98
N TYR A 280 5.18 9.10 34.27
CA TYR A 280 4.00 8.40 34.78
C TYR A 280 2.71 9.15 34.41
N ASP A 281 1.74 8.45 33.83
CA ASP A 281 0.40 8.94 33.56
C ASP A 281 -0.46 8.66 34.81
N PHE A 282 -0.79 9.71 35.57
CA PHE A 282 -1.58 9.60 36.80
C PHE A 282 -3.04 9.23 36.53
N ASP A 283 -3.59 9.61 35.37
CA ASP A 283 -4.98 9.32 35.03
C ASP A 283 -5.14 7.85 34.63
N LYS A 284 -4.17 7.30 33.88
CA LYS A 284 -4.18 5.90 33.44
C LYS A 284 -3.41 4.95 34.36
N GLN A 285 -2.71 5.50 35.36
CA GLN A 285 -1.90 4.78 36.35
C GLN A 285 -0.85 3.85 35.73
N LEU A 286 -0.12 4.33 34.72
CA LEU A 286 0.86 3.54 33.96
C LEU A 286 2.04 4.40 33.47
N TYR A 287 3.10 3.75 33.00
CA TYR A 287 4.15 4.39 32.21
C TYR A 287 3.99 4.04 30.72
N PRO A 288 3.84 5.04 29.83
CA PRO A 288 3.89 4.80 28.40
C PRO A 288 5.34 4.63 27.92
N LEU A 289 5.51 3.85 26.85
CA LEU A 289 6.73 3.75 26.05
C LEU A 289 6.43 4.21 24.63
N THR A 290 7.37 4.92 24.01
CA THR A 290 7.27 5.44 22.64
C THR A 290 8.08 4.60 21.65
N ILE A 291 7.90 3.27 21.71
CA ILE A 291 8.56 2.35 20.77
C ILE A 291 7.76 2.31 19.46
N GLY A 292 8.45 2.49 18.34
CA GLY A 292 7.89 2.28 17.00
C GLY A 292 7.22 0.90 16.88
N GLY A 293 6.00 0.88 16.35
CA GLY A 293 5.16 -0.32 16.27
C GLY A 293 4.09 -0.43 17.36
N CYS A 294 4.08 0.39 18.41
CA CYS A 294 3.01 0.38 19.40
C CYS A 294 1.88 1.40 19.15
N ASP A 295 2.16 2.42 18.36
CA ASP A 295 1.18 3.40 17.91
C ASP A 295 0.73 3.06 16.48
N LYS A 296 -0.58 3.12 16.21
CA LYS A 296 -1.16 2.80 14.89
C LYS A 296 -0.61 3.66 13.74
N ASP A 297 -0.05 4.81 14.07
CA ASP A 297 0.51 5.76 13.10
C ASP A 297 2.01 5.56 12.84
N GLY A 298 2.65 4.58 13.50
CA GLY A 298 4.10 4.41 13.52
C GLY A 298 4.60 3.18 12.78
N LEU A 299 4.44 3.12 11.45
CA LEU A 299 5.34 2.27 10.64
C LEU A 299 6.77 2.76 10.90
N THR A 300 7.54 2.00 11.68
CA THR A 300 8.92 2.37 11.96
C THR A 300 9.83 1.33 11.34
N ASN A 301 10.35 1.67 10.16
CA ASN A 301 11.47 0.97 9.57
C ASN A 301 12.70 1.22 10.45
N TYR A 302 13.16 0.20 11.17
CA TYR A 302 14.47 0.25 11.81
C TYR A 302 15.51 -0.48 10.96
N PHE A 303 16.62 0.21 10.73
CA PHE A 303 17.78 -0.37 10.10
C PHE A 303 18.48 -1.28 11.11
N VAL A 304 18.22 -2.57 11.00
CA VAL A 304 19.12 -3.56 11.57
C VAL A 304 20.19 -3.87 10.52
N GLY A 305 20.95 -2.85 10.14
CA GLY A 305 21.93 -2.94 9.06
C GLY A 305 23.15 -3.71 9.52
N ASN A 306 23.23 -4.99 9.16
CA ASN A 306 24.52 -5.66 9.09
C ASN A 306 25.30 -5.15 7.85
N ASN A 307 26.58 -5.54 7.73
CA ASN A 307 27.43 -5.13 6.60
C ASN A 307 26.89 -5.58 5.22
N GLN A 308 25.81 -6.38 5.19
CA GLN A 308 25.13 -6.85 3.98
C GLN A 308 23.84 -6.06 3.66
N ASN A 309 23.56 -4.94 4.34
CA ASN A 309 22.39 -4.05 4.13
C ASN A 309 21.01 -4.72 4.29
N VAL A 310 20.92 -5.81 5.07
CA VAL A 310 19.64 -6.43 5.41
C VAL A 310 18.85 -5.53 6.35
N LYS A 311 17.52 -5.45 6.20
CA LYS A 311 16.64 -4.60 7.03
C LYS A 311 15.43 -5.39 7.52
N VAL A 312 14.93 -5.00 8.69
CA VAL A 312 13.71 -5.54 9.29
C VAL A 312 12.67 -4.44 9.32
N GLU A 313 11.46 -4.76 8.88
CA GLU A 313 10.30 -3.87 8.95
C GLU A 313 9.35 -4.38 10.03
N TRP A 314 8.97 -3.50 10.97
CA TRP A 314 8.04 -3.87 12.04
C TRP A 314 6.68 -3.27 11.74
N LEU A 315 5.69 -4.15 11.58
CA LEU A 315 4.34 -3.79 11.20
C LEU A 315 3.55 -3.35 12.44
N ALA A 316 3.15 -2.07 12.47
CA ALA A 316 2.49 -1.46 13.63
C ALA A 316 1.05 -1.93 13.83
N ASP A 317 0.35 -2.24 12.74
CA ASP A 317 -1.03 -2.74 12.75
C ASP A 317 -1.14 -4.16 13.35
N THR A 318 -0.09 -4.96 13.21
CA THR A 318 -0.04 -6.33 13.75
C THR A 318 0.53 -6.41 15.16
N ALA A 319 1.08 -5.33 15.72
CA ALA A 319 1.68 -5.35 17.05
C ALA A 319 0.71 -5.82 18.14
N VAL A 320 1.26 -6.54 19.11
CA VAL A 320 0.48 -7.23 20.16
C VAL A 320 0.84 -6.75 21.57
N THR A 321 1.89 -5.97 21.72
CA THR A 321 2.23 -5.30 22.97
C THR A 321 1.61 -3.90 22.99
N ASN A 322 1.19 -3.45 24.18
CA ASN A 322 0.65 -2.12 24.39
C ASN A 322 1.71 -1.05 24.66
N CYS A 323 2.99 -1.42 24.71
CA CYS A 323 4.07 -0.50 25.09
C CYS A 323 3.79 0.26 26.40
N GLN A 324 3.23 -0.43 27.39
CA GLN A 324 2.89 0.15 28.68
C GLN A 324 3.47 -0.70 29.81
N LEU A 325 4.07 -0.05 30.81
CA LEU A 325 4.39 -0.65 32.10
C LEU A 325 3.28 -0.26 33.07
N LYS A 326 2.50 -1.24 33.53
CA LYS A 326 1.44 -1.00 34.50
C LYS A 326 1.87 -1.49 35.89
N PRO A 327 2.22 -0.59 36.82
CA PRO A 327 2.48 -0.98 38.20
C PRO A 327 1.19 -1.48 38.87
N LYS A 328 1.33 -2.36 39.85
CA LYS A 328 0.23 -2.92 40.63
C LYS A 328 -0.48 -1.87 41.50
N ASP A 329 0.27 -0.88 41.98
CA ASP A 329 -0.15 0.17 42.89
C ASP A 329 0.78 1.40 42.78
N GLU A 330 0.42 2.49 43.45
CA GLU A 330 1.21 3.72 43.49
C GLU A 330 2.57 3.53 44.18
N ALA A 331 2.67 2.60 45.14
CA ALA A 331 3.94 2.31 45.81
C ALA A 331 4.96 1.73 44.83
N GLN A 332 4.54 0.78 43.99
CA GLN A 332 5.36 0.23 42.92
C GLN A 332 5.61 1.26 41.81
N ALA A 333 4.65 2.14 41.51
CA ALA A 333 4.88 3.24 40.57
C ALA A 333 6.03 4.14 41.09
N ARG A 334 6.02 4.50 42.37
CA ARG A 334 7.08 5.31 42.99
C ARG A 334 8.44 4.60 42.97
N GLU A 335 8.47 3.31 43.29
CA GLU A 335 9.68 2.48 43.17
C GLU A 335 10.27 2.54 41.77
N TRP A 336 9.45 2.33 40.73
CA TRP A 336 9.87 2.41 39.33
C TRP A 336 10.32 3.82 38.93
N ASN A 337 9.60 4.85 39.37
CA ASN A 337 9.97 6.24 39.13
C ASN A 337 11.35 6.59 39.67
N ASP A 338 11.69 6.09 40.86
CA ASP A 338 12.98 6.33 41.50
C ASP A 338 14.10 5.63 40.73
N ILE A 339 13.85 4.41 40.24
CA ILE A 339 14.74 3.71 39.29
C ILE A 339 14.95 4.57 38.04
N PHE A 340 13.88 4.97 37.34
CA PHE A 340 13.99 5.71 36.09
C PHE A 340 14.71 7.06 36.27
N LYS A 341 14.49 7.76 37.38
CA LYS A 341 15.20 9.00 37.71
C LYS A 341 16.68 8.78 38.01
N ALA A 342 17.04 7.75 38.77
CA ALA A 342 18.43 7.42 39.03
C ALA A 342 19.19 7.11 37.73
N GLU A 343 18.52 6.39 36.82
CA GLU A 343 19.07 5.97 35.54
C GLU A 343 19.16 7.10 34.49
N GLN A 344 18.28 8.12 34.55
CA GLN A 344 18.28 9.25 33.62
C GLN A 344 19.57 10.08 33.66
N TYR A 345 20.28 10.08 34.79
CA TYR A 345 21.48 10.91 35.00
C TYR A 345 22.80 10.13 34.95
N ALA A 346 22.75 8.81 34.86
CA ALA A 346 23.92 7.95 34.89
C ALA A 346 24.17 7.31 33.52
N PHE A 347 24.89 8.03 32.66
CA PHE A 347 25.37 7.64 31.32
C PHE A 347 26.22 6.34 31.26
N ARG A 348 26.24 5.49 32.29
CA ARG A 348 27.11 4.31 32.44
C ARG A 348 26.42 3.03 32.90
N HIS A 349 25.11 3.03 33.13
CA HIS A 349 24.41 1.81 33.56
C HIS A 349 23.98 0.93 32.37
N GLU A 350 24.01 -0.38 32.60
CA GLU A 350 23.69 -1.43 31.62
C GLU A 350 22.19 -1.55 31.38
N ASN A 351 21.54 -0.43 31.04
CA ASN A 351 20.12 -0.44 30.74
C ASN A 351 19.90 -0.94 29.32
N TYR A 352 19.03 -1.92 29.18
CA TYR A 352 18.72 -2.49 27.89
C TYR A 352 17.27 -2.98 27.82
N ALA A 353 16.74 -3.01 26.61
CA ALA A 353 15.46 -3.63 26.31
C ALA A 353 15.69 -4.88 25.46
N VAL A 354 15.03 -5.98 25.81
CA VAL A 354 14.91 -7.16 24.96
C VAL A 354 13.67 -7.01 24.11
N ILE A 355 13.85 -6.92 22.80
CA ILE A 355 12.76 -6.75 21.83
C ILE A 355 12.52 -8.09 21.17
N SER A 356 11.29 -8.59 21.27
CA SER A 356 10.88 -9.90 20.76
C SER A 356 9.91 -9.74 19.61
N LEU A 357 10.25 -10.34 18.46
CA LEU A 357 9.53 -10.24 17.21
C LEU A 357 9.07 -11.61 16.73
N ALA A 358 7.90 -11.64 16.07
CA ALA A 358 7.46 -12.77 15.26
C ALA A 358 7.67 -12.43 13.77
N LEU A 359 8.46 -13.23 13.07
CA LEU A 359 8.79 -13.04 11.67
C LEU A 359 7.66 -13.52 10.76
N ASN A 360 7.46 -12.81 9.66
CA ASN A 360 6.64 -13.28 8.56
C ASN A 360 7.32 -14.48 7.86
N ASP A 361 6.52 -15.31 7.20
CA ASP A 361 7.04 -16.46 6.45
C ASP A 361 7.73 -16.01 5.13
N GLU A 362 7.41 -14.83 4.64
CA GLU A 362 7.96 -14.24 3.40
C GLU A 362 8.45 -12.81 3.64
N LEU A 363 9.26 -12.29 2.72
CA LEU A 363 9.64 -10.88 2.70
C LEU A 363 8.43 -9.99 2.38
N THR A 364 8.50 -8.72 2.79
CA THR A 364 7.49 -7.71 2.41
C THR A 364 7.56 -7.41 0.90
N GLU A 365 6.59 -6.67 0.36
CA GLU A 365 6.58 -6.29 -1.06
C GLU A 365 7.85 -5.51 -1.45
N ASP A 366 8.37 -4.70 -0.52
CA ASP A 366 9.63 -3.95 -0.62
C ASP A 366 10.89 -4.81 -0.42
N GLY A 367 10.72 -6.12 -0.21
CA GLY A 367 11.81 -7.07 -0.02
C GLY A 367 12.46 -7.01 1.37
N LEU A 368 11.75 -6.53 2.39
CA LEU A 368 12.26 -6.44 3.76
C LEU A 368 11.87 -7.66 4.60
N LEU A 369 12.60 -7.93 5.67
CA LEU A 369 12.20 -8.96 6.63
C LEU A 369 11.03 -8.41 7.48
N GLY A 370 9.80 -8.73 7.09
CA GLY A 370 8.60 -8.31 7.81
C GLY A 370 8.47 -9.01 9.16
N ALA A 371 8.14 -8.26 10.19
CA ALA A 371 8.00 -8.77 11.55
C ALA A 371 6.91 -8.05 12.34
N THR A 372 6.39 -8.74 13.35
CA THR A 372 5.43 -8.20 14.31
C THR A 372 6.07 -8.05 15.68
N LEU A 373 5.88 -6.90 16.32
CA LEU A 373 6.32 -6.66 17.69
C LEU A 373 5.40 -7.40 18.68
N VAL A 374 5.98 -8.33 19.45
CA VAL A 374 5.20 -9.18 20.38
C VAL A 374 5.46 -8.82 21.83
N ARG A 375 6.73 -8.64 22.23
CA ARG A 375 7.10 -8.31 23.62
C ARG A 375 8.27 -7.36 23.65
N VAL A 376 8.27 -6.49 24.65
CA VAL A 376 9.47 -5.76 25.07
C VAL A 376 9.63 -5.96 26.57
N GLU A 377 10.84 -6.30 27.00
CA GLU A 377 11.22 -6.44 28.40
C GLU A 377 12.36 -5.47 28.68
N VAL A 378 12.24 -4.62 29.69
CA VAL A 378 13.25 -3.59 29.98
C VAL A 378 13.99 -3.95 31.26
N ASN A 379 15.32 -3.98 31.18
CA ASN A 379 16.20 -4.20 32.31
C ASN A 379 16.85 -2.88 32.71
N TYR A 380 16.72 -2.54 34.00
CA TYR A 380 17.39 -1.42 34.63
C TYR A 380 18.44 -1.97 35.58
N ASN A 381 19.71 -1.65 35.31
CA ASN A 381 20.83 -1.93 36.21
C ASN A 381 21.04 -3.41 36.63
N GLY A 382 20.61 -4.39 35.82
CA GLY A 382 20.91 -5.82 36.02
C GLY A 382 20.00 -6.57 37.00
N ASP A 383 19.21 -5.86 37.82
CA ASP A 383 18.30 -6.46 38.80
C ASP A 383 16.88 -6.60 38.24
N LYS A 384 16.55 -7.83 37.80
CA LYS A 384 15.24 -8.34 37.31
C LYS A 384 14.54 -7.48 36.22
N PRO A 385 14.38 -8.02 34.99
CA PRO A 385 13.70 -7.28 33.92
C PRO A 385 12.23 -6.98 34.25
N LEU A 386 11.82 -5.74 34.05
CA LEU A 386 10.42 -5.31 34.09
C LEU A 386 9.73 -5.72 32.79
N LYS A 387 8.65 -6.50 32.90
CA LYS A 387 7.87 -6.98 31.75
C LYS A 387 6.71 -6.03 31.44
N LEU A 388 6.48 -5.76 30.16
CA LEU A 388 5.32 -4.98 29.71
C LEU A 388 4.02 -5.77 29.75
N THR A 389 2.91 -5.04 29.86
CA THR A 389 1.57 -5.60 29.68
C THR A 389 1.29 -5.87 28.20
N THR A 390 0.78 -7.07 27.90
CA THR A 390 0.27 -7.44 26.57
C THR A 390 -1.15 -6.91 26.36
N GLN A 391 -1.58 -6.77 25.10
CA GLN A 391 -2.98 -6.47 24.75
C GLN A 391 -3.96 -7.54 25.22
#